data_AF-A0A952I0K3-F1
#
_entry.id   AF-A0A952I0K3-F1
#
_cell.length_a   1.000
_cell.length_b   1.000
_cell.length_c   1.000
_cell.angle_alpha   90.00
_cell.angle_beta   90.00
_cell.angle_gamma   90.00
#
_symmetry.space_group_name_H-M   'P 1'
#
loop_
_entity.id
_entity.type
_entity.pdbx_description
1 polymer ?
#
loop_
_entity_poly.entity_id
_entity_poly.type
_entity_poly.pdbx_seq_one_letter_code
_entity_poly.pdbx_strand_id
1 'polypeptide(L)'
;GLVQEVVDEDTLTARVNELADHIAANAPLTIAAMKFISTQVMHRDPTTRDYSRCDEMVAECFASEDYIEGRKAFMEKRKPEFKGR
;
A
#
# COMPACT_ATOMS: atom_id res chain seq x y z
N GLY A 1 4.61 22.30 0.05
CA GLY A 1 4.96 20.93 0.45
C GLY A 1 4.67 20.72 1.92
N LEU A 2 3.40 20.72 2.28
CA LEU A 2 2.90 20.43 3.63
C LEU A 2 1.59 19.64 3.51
N VAL A 3 0.76 20.04 2.53
CA VAL A 3 -0.44 19.31 2.08
C VAL A 3 -0.26 18.86 0.63
N GLN A 4 -0.87 17.72 0.29
CA GLN A 4 -0.83 17.09 -1.05
C GLN A 4 -1.93 17.63 -1.97
N GLU A 5 -3.12 17.90 -1.42
CA GLU A 5 -4.32 18.34 -2.13
C GLU A 5 -5.08 19.33 -1.24
N VAL A 6 -5.72 20.33 -1.84
CA VAL A 6 -6.61 21.30 -1.16
C VAL A 6 -7.93 21.29 -1.92
N VAL A 7 -9.03 21.17 -1.19
CA VAL A 7 -10.39 21.10 -1.73
C VAL A 7 -11.32 21.98 -0.90
N ASP A 8 -12.49 22.31 -1.44
CA ASP A 8 -13.51 23.05 -0.73
C ASP A 8 -14.05 22.24 0.47
N GLU A 9 -14.43 22.93 1.55
CA GLU A 9 -14.83 22.31 2.82
C GLU A 9 -16.00 21.32 2.66
N ASP A 10 -16.96 21.65 1.80
CA ASP A 10 -18.13 20.84 1.50
C ASP A 10 -17.81 19.54 0.74
N THR A 11 -16.65 19.48 0.07
CA THR A 11 -16.19 18.29 -0.67
C THR A 11 -15.13 17.46 0.06
N LEU A 12 -14.58 17.98 1.16
CA LEU A 12 -13.46 17.37 1.89
C LEU A 12 -13.73 15.92 2.29
N THR A 13 -14.88 15.66 2.92
CA THR A 13 -15.22 14.30 3.38
C THR A 13 -15.34 13.32 2.22
N ALA A 14 -15.96 13.75 1.10
CA ALA A 14 -16.10 12.90 -0.08
C ALA A 14 -14.73 12.54 -0.67
N ARG A 15 -13.81 13.52 -0.78
CA ARG A 15 -12.46 13.31 -1.29
C ARG A 15 -11.59 12.44 -0.37
N VAL A 16 -11.72 12.60 0.95
CA VAL A 16 -11.03 11.74 1.91
C VAL A 16 -11.50 10.29 1.77
N ASN A 17 -12.81 10.06 1.68
CA ASN A 17 -13.35 8.71 1.52
C ASN A 17 -12.91 8.08 0.18
N GLU A 18 -12.97 8.83 -0.91
CA GLU A 18 -12.51 8.34 -2.22
C GLU A 18 -11.03 7.93 -2.19
N LEU A 19 -10.18 8.73 -1.55
CA LEU A 19 -8.76 8.40 -1.40
C LEU A 19 -8.56 7.16 -0.51
N ALA A 20 -9.30 7.06 0.60
CA ALA A 20 -9.24 5.91 1.49
C ALA A 20 -9.69 4.63 0.78
N ASP A 21 -10.78 4.69 0.01
CA ASP A 21 -11.30 3.58 -0.79
C ASP A 21 -10.31 3.14 -1.87
N HIS A 22 -9.65 4.10 -2.53
CA HIS A 22 -8.62 3.80 -3.51
C HIS A 22 -7.43 3.08 -2.87
N ILE A 23 -6.99 3.49 -1.67
CA ILE A 23 -5.94 2.78 -0.93
C ILE A 23 -6.41 1.39 -0.51
N ALA A 24 -7.63 1.29 0.05
CA ALA A 24 -8.21 0.04 0.55
C ALA A 24 -8.50 -1.00 -0.54
N ALA A 25 -8.62 -0.58 -1.80
CA ALA A 25 -8.76 -1.46 -2.94
C ALA A 25 -7.46 -2.20 -3.34
N ASN A 26 -6.32 -1.89 -2.71
CA ASN A 26 -5.04 -2.57 -2.95
C ASN A 26 -4.80 -3.72 -1.99
N ALA A 27 -3.84 -4.60 -2.33
CA ALA A 27 -3.44 -5.70 -1.47
C ALA A 27 -2.94 -5.18 -0.11
N PRO A 28 -3.58 -5.55 1.02
CA PRO A 28 -3.24 -4.99 2.34
C PRO A 28 -1.78 -5.19 2.74
N LEU A 29 -1.21 -6.36 2.45
CA LEU A 29 0.19 -6.66 2.75
C LEU A 29 1.14 -5.76 1.96
N THR A 30 0.85 -5.49 0.68
CA THR A 30 1.64 -4.59 -0.16
C THR A 30 1.60 -3.16 0.37
N ILE A 31 0.43 -2.65 0.77
CA ILE A 31 0.31 -1.30 1.34
C ILE A 31 1.10 -1.18 2.65
N ALA A 32 1.04 -2.20 3.52
CA ALA A 32 1.81 -2.24 4.75
C ALA A 32 3.32 -2.23 4.49
N ALA A 33 3.79 -3.08 3.56
CA ALA A 33 5.20 -3.15 3.17
C ALA A 33 5.69 -1.83 2.58
N MET A 34 4.94 -1.24 1.64
CA MET A 34 5.28 0.05 1.04
C MET A 34 5.41 1.16 2.10
N LYS A 35 4.48 1.24 3.05
CA LYS A 35 4.53 2.24 4.12
C LYS A 35 5.75 2.03 5.03
N PHE A 36 6.03 0.79 5.41
CA PHE A 36 7.20 0.47 6.23
C PHE A 36 8.50 0.83 5.51
N ILE A 37 8.69 0.34 4.28
CA ILE A 37 9.89 0.58 3.47
C ILE A 37 10.10 2.08 3.24
N SER A 38 9.01 2.81 2.91
CA SER A 38 9.06 4.28 2.75
C SER A 38 9.53 4.97 4.03
N THR A 39 9.11 4.49 5.20
CA THR A 39 9.58 5.01 6.48
C THR A 39 11.08 4.73 6.66
N GLN A 40 11.54 3.50 6.39
CA GLN A 40 12.95 3.12 6.48
C GLN A 40 13.86 4.01 5.64
N VAL A 41 13.51 4.27 4.37
CA VAL A 41 14.34 5.12 3.49
C VAL A 41 14.39 6.58 3.93
N MET A 42 13.41 7.05 4.70
CA MET A 42 13.34 8.42 5.23
C MET A 42 14.20 8.61 6.49
N HIS A 43 14.72 7.54 7.10
CA HIS A 43 15.69 7.68 8.19
C HIS A 43 16.95 8.39 7.69
N ARG A 44 17.35 9.45 8.43
CA ARG A 44 18.57 10.22 8.14
C ARG A 44 19.83 9.39 8.28
N ASP A 45 19.88 8.53 9.30
CA ASP A 45 20.97 7.62 9.53
C ASP A 45 20.68 6.28 8.82
N PRO A 46 21.48 5.89 7.81
CA PRO A 46 21.30 4.62 7.12
C PRO A 46 21.49 3.39 8.02
N THR A 47 22.22 3.52 9.12
CA THR A 47 22.51 2.40 10.03
C THR A 47 21.32 2.02 10.90
N THR A 48 20.34 2.91 11.06
CA THR A 48 19.11 2.64 11.81
C THR A 48 18.01 1.99 10.98
N ARG A 49 18.26 1.73 9.69
CA ARG A 49 17.28 1.19 8.76
C ARG A 49 17.20 -0.32 8.88
N ASP A 50 15.99 -0.84 8.97
CA ASP A 50 15.74 -2.28 9.05
C ASP A 50 15.52 -2.88 7.65
N TYR A 51 16.62 -3.09 6.92
CA TYR A 51 16.58 -3.71 5.60
C TYR A 51 16.15 -5.18 5.65
N SER A 52 16.52 -5.90 6.70
CA SER A 52 16.06 -7.28 6.94
C SER A 52 14.54 -7.38 6.95
N ARG A 53 13.86 -6.52 7.72
CA ARG A 53 12.40 -6.52 7.77
C ARG A 53 11.77 -6.08 6.46
N CYS A 54 12.39 -5.18 5.71
CA CYS A 54 11.93 -4.83 4.36
C CYS A 54 11.91 -6.06 3.45
N ASP A 55 12.99 -6.84 3.43
CA ASP A 55 13.10 -8.04 2.59
C ASP A 55 12.10 -9.12 3.01
N GLU A 56 11.90 -9.31 4.33
CA GLU A 56 10.87 -10.21 4.86
C GLU A 56 9.46 -9.82 4.41
N MET A 57 9.09 -8.54 4.54
CA MET A 57 7.76 -8.05 4.15
C MET A 57 7.53 -8.20 2.64
N VAL A 58 8.57 -8.01 1.83
CA VAL A 58 8.49 -8.27 0.38
C VAL A 58 8.27 -9.75 0.10
N ALA A 59 8.99 -10.64 0.79
CA ALA A 59 8.80 -12.08 0.66
C ALA A 59 7.38 -12.52 1.10
N GLU A 60 6.86 -11.96 2.18
CA GLU A 60 5.47 -12.16 2.65
C GLU A 60 4.46 -11.74 1.57
N CYS A 61 4.67 -10.59 0.91
CA CYS A 61 3.82 -10.16 -0.20
C CYS A 61 3.83 -11.17 -1.36
N PHE A 62 4.99 -11.68 -1.77
CA PHE A 62 5.08 -12.65 -2.86
C PHE A 62 4.50 -14.04 -2.52
N ALA A 63 4.52 -14.41 -1.24
CA ALA A 63 3.96 -15.68 -0.76
C ALA A 63 2.44 -15.62 -0.53
N SER A 64 1.83 -14.43 -0.57
CA SER A 64 0.42 -14.22 -0.22
C SER A 64 -0.59 -14.78 -1.24
N GLU A 65 -1.79 -15.11 -0.77
CA GLU A 65 -2.95 -15.40 -1.62
C GLU A 65 -3.28 -14.19 -2.51
N ASP A 66 -3.07 -12.98 -2.00
CA ASP A 66 -3.29 -11.73 -2.71
C ASP A 66 -2.40 -11.58 -3.95
N TYR A 67 -1.17 -12.10 -3.92
CA TYR A 67 -0.30 -12.10 -5.11
C TYR A 67 -0.85 -12.99 -6.23
N ILE A 68 -1.35 -14.17 -5.85
CA ILE A 68 -1.98 -15.11 -6.79
C ILE A 68 -3.25 -14.49 -7.37
N GLU A 69 -4.11 -13.94 -6.52
CA GLU A 69 -5.36 -13.30 -6.90
C GLU A 69 -5.13 -12.08 -7.79
N GLY A 70 -4.17 -11.20 -7.44
CA GLY A 70 -3.83 -10.04 -8.25
C GLY A 70 -3.40 -10.42 -9.66
N ARG A 71 -2.54 -11.44 -9.79
CA ARG A 71 -2.13 -11.96 -11.11
C ARG A 71 -3.30 -12.56 -11.87
N LYS A 72 -4.15 -13.35 -11.20
CA LYS A 72 -5.33 -13.98 -11.80
C LYS A 72 -6.33 -12.93 -12.30
N ALA A 73 -6.72 -11.99 -11.43
CA ALA A 73 -7.66 -10.91 -11.76
C ALA A 73 -7.17 -10.04 -12.91
N PHE A 74 -5.85 -9.75 -12.95
CA PHE A 74 -5.23 -9.04 -14.07
C PHE A 74 -5.38 -9.81 -15.39
N MET A 75 -5.05 -11.10 -15.41
CA MET A 75 -5.20 -11.96 -16.59
C MET A 75 -6.68 -12.08 -17.03
N GLU A 76 -7.60 -12.13 -16.08
CA GLU A 76 -9.05 -12.22 -16.30
C GLU A 76 -9.72 -10.86 -16.58
N LYS A 77 -8.96 -9.75 -16.54
CA LYS A 77 -9.45 -8.37 -16.71
C LYS A 77 -10.61 -8.01 -15.78
N ARG A 78 -10.55 -8.47 -14.53
CA ARG A 78 -11.51 -8.14 -13.47
C ARG A 78 -10.83 -7.45 -12.30
N LYS A 79 -11.63 -6.88 -11.41
CA LYS A 79 -11.12 -6.36 -10.13
C LYS A 79 -10.66 -7.52 -9.24
N PRO A 80 -9.50 -7.42 -8.58
CA PRO A 80 -9.04 -8.41 -7.60
C PRO A 80 -9.83 -8.32 -6.29
N GLU A 81 -9.96 -9.45 -5.61
CA GLU A 81 -10.52 -9.54 -4.25
C GLU A 81 -9.43 -9.86 -3.23
N PHE A 82 -8.78 -8.83 -2.70
CA PHE A 82 -7.71 -9.00 -1.72
C PHE A 82 -8.23 -9.29 -0.30
N LYS A 83 -7.53 -10.16 0.43
CA LYS A 83 -7.90 -10.67 1.76
C LYS A 83 -6.81 -10.46 2.82
N GLY A 84 -5.64 -9.95 2.44
CA GLY A 84 -4.56 -9.61 3.37
C GLY A 84 -3.85 -10.83 3.96
N ARG A 85 -3.73 -11.90 3.19
CA ARG A 85 -3.05 -13.15 3.56
C ARG A 85 -2.45 -13.81 2.34
#